data_AF-A0A0C2G9T6-F1
#
_entry.id   AF-A0A0C2G9T6-F1
#
_cell.length_a   1.000
_cell.length_b   1.000
_cell.length_c   1.000
_cell.angle_alpha   90.00
_cell.angle_beta   90.00
_cell.angle_gamma   90.00
#
_symmetry.space_group_name_H-M   'P 1'
#
loop_
_entity.id
_entity.type
_entity.pdbx_description
1 polymer ?
#
loop_
_entity_poly.entity_id
_entity_poly.type
_entity_poly.pdbx_seq_one_letter_code
_entity_poly.pdbx_strand_id
1 'polypeptide(L)' 'MLRGTGGFSMPHNYPSVAEKVQAFLDANKDHPVAFITSGGTKVNLEKNCVRFIDNFSMGTRGAASAE' A
#
# COMPACT_ATOMS: atom_id res chain seq x y z
N MET A 1 -10.95 -11.70 -8.35
CA MET A 1 -10.56 -12.86 -7.52
C MET A 1 -9.04 -12.92 -7.45
N LEU A 2 -8.41 -12.13 -6.57
CA LEU A 2 -6.98 -12.24 -6.28
C LEU A 2 -6.83 -13.35 -5.24
N ARG A 3 -6.47 -14.57 -5.66
CA ARG A 3 -6.13 -15.65 -4.73
C ARG A 3 -4.79 -15.31 -4.09
N GLY A 4 -4.82 -14.78 -2.87
CA GLY A 4 -3.63 -14.62 -2.04
C GLY A 4 -3.04 -16.00 -1.74
N THR A 5 -1.80 -16.22 -2.14
CA THR A 5 -0.97 -17.30 -1.62
C THR A 5 -0.88 -17.14 -0.09
N GLY A 6 -1.06 -18.24 0.65
CA GLY A 6 -1.46 -18.24 2.05
C GLY A 6 -0.64 -17.36 3.01
N GLY A 7 -1.34 -16.70 3.94
CA GLY A 7 -0.74 -16.05 5.12
C GLY A 7 -1.26 -14.65 5.45
N PHE A 8 -1.84 -13.93 4.48
CA PHE A 8 -2.24 -12.53 4.67
C PHE A 8 -3.75 -12.33 4.64
N SER A 9 -4.32 -11.76 5.71
CA SER A 9 -5.70 -11.28 5.74
C SER A 9 -5.77 -9.86 5.19
N MET A 10 -6.79 -9.57 4.37
CA MET A 10 -7.02 -8.22 3.89
C MET A 10 -7.26 -7.26 5.07
N PRO A 11 -6.67 -6.05 5.04
CA PRO A 11 -6.99 -5.02 6.01
C PRO A 11 -8.50 -4.71 6.01
N HIS A 12 -9.06 -4.43 7.19
CA HIS A 12 -10.49 -4.14 7.36
C HIS A 12 -10.97 -2.93 6.53
N ASN A 13 -10.08 -2.00 6.22
CA ASN A 13 -10.35 -0.81 5.41
C ASN A 13 -10.09 -1.00 3.90
N TYR A 14 -9.68 -2.20 3.46
CA TYR A 14 -9.39 -2.44 2.04
C TYR A 14 -10.55 -2.04 1.10
N PRO A 15 -11.82 -2.43 1.37
CA PRO A 15 -12.92 -2.09 0.47
C PRO A 15 -13.10 -0.57 0.31
N SER A 16 -13.08 0.19 1.41
CA SER A 16 -13.30 1.64 1.37
C SER A 16 -12.12 2.39 0.73
N VAL A 17 -10.89 1.89 0.87
CA VAL A 17 -9.73 2.44 0.16
C VAL A 17 -9.83 2.17 -1.34
N ALA A 18 -10.24 0.96 -1.74
CA ALA A 18 -10.42 0.61 -3.15
C ALA A 18 -11.47 1.51 -3.83
N GLU A 19 -12.60 1.77 -3.16
CA GLU A 19 -13.64 2.70 -3.66
C GLU A 19 -13.10 4.12 -3.85
N LYS A 20 -12.33 4.64 -2.89
CA LYS A 20 -11.73 5.98 -2.99
C LYS A 20 -10.71 6.09 -4.12
N VAL A 21 -9.87 5.07 -4.30
CA VAL A 21 -8.90 5.02 -5.40
C VAL A 21 -9.64 4.99 -6.74
N GLN A 22 -10.68 4.18 -6.87
CA GLN A 22 -11.48 4.15 -8.09
C GLN A 22 -12.10 5.52 -8.41
N ALA A 23 -12.71 6.17 -7.42
CA ALA A 23 -13.29 7.51 -7.60
C ALA A 23 -12.24 8.56 -8.01
N PHE A 24 -11.03 8.49 -7.47
CA PHE A 24 -9.92 9.36 -7.87
C PHE A 24 -9.50 9.12 -9.33
N LEU A 25 -9.38 7.86 -9.74
CA LEU A 25 -9.02 7.51 -11.12
C LEU A 25 -10.08 7.97 -12.12
N ASP A 26 -11.36 7.77 -11.79
CA ASP A 26 -12.47 8.20 -12.64
C ASP A 26 -12.48 9.73 -12.83
N ALA A 27 -12.22 10.48 -11.75
CA ALA A 27 -12.14 11.95 -11.78
C ALA A 27 -10.93 12.49 -12.56
N ASN A 28 -9.87 11.69 -12.74
CA ASN A 28 -8.63 12.09 -13.41
C ASN A 28 -8.38 11.31 -14.72
N LYS A 29 -9.42 10.71 -15.31
CA LYS A 29 -9.32 9.83 -16.49
C LYS A 29 -8.61 10.43 -17.71
N ASP A 30 -8.59 11.75 -17.83
CA ASP A 30 -8.00 12.50 -18.95
C ASP A 30 -6.60 13.07 -18.62
N HIS A 31 -6.07 12.80 -17.42
CA HIS A 31 -4.76 13.25 -16.97
C HIS A 31 -3.80 12.06 -16.78
N PRO A 32 -2.50 12.24 -17.08
CA PRO A 32 -1.49 11.26 -16.69
C PRO A 32 -1.45 11.12 -15.17
N VAL A 33 -1.51 9.87 -14.68
CA VAL A 33 -1.44 9.55 -13.24
C VAL A 33 -0.23 8.66 -12.99
N ALA A 34 0.59 9.01 -12.00
CA ALA A 34 1.68 8.18 -11.50
C ALA A 34 1.30 7.57 -10.14
N PHE A 35 1.51 6.27 -9.96
CA PHE A 35 1.36 5.61 -8.65
C PHE A 35 2.72 5.45 -8.00
N ILE A 36 2.98 6.25 -6.97
CA ILE A 36 4.23 6.23 -6.21
C ILE A 36 4.00 5.40 -4.94
N THR A 37 4.81 4.36 -4.75
CA THR A 37 4.93 3.68 -3.46
C THR A 37 6.15 4.21 -2.72
N SER A 38 6.01 4.47 -1.42
CA SER A 38 7.08 5.05 -0.61
C SER A 38 7.01 4.54 0.83
N GLY A 39 8.17 4.56 1.50
CA GLY A 39 8.34 4.01 2.84
C GLY A 39 8.73 2.52 2.85
N GLY A 40 8.96 2.00 4.05
CA GLY A 40 9.30 0.60 4.29
C GLY A 40 8.07 -0.28 4.52
N THR A 41 8.25 -1.59 4.37
CA THR A 41 7.25 -2.59 4.75
C THR A 41 7.79 -3.47 5.86
N LYS A 42 6.89 -3.89 6.76
CA LYS A 42 7.19 -4.83 7.84
C LYS A 42 6.42 -6.11 7.63
N VAL A 43 7.07 -7.24 7.91
CA VAL A 43 6.42 -8.54 7.97
C VAL A 43 6.59 -9.13 9.36
N ASN A 44 5.46 -9.51 9.97
CA ASN A 44 5.44 -10.14 11.29
C ASN A 44 5.88 -11.60 11.17
N LEU A 45 6.70 -12.08 12.11
CA LEU A 45 7.10 -13.49 12.15
C LEU A 45 6.11 -14.37 12.93
N GLU A 46 5.23 -13.75 13.73
CA GLU A 46 4.19 -14.41 14.51
C GLU A 46 2.87 -13.62 14.50
N LYS A 47 1.75 -14.28 14.82
CA LYS A 47 0.42 -13.66 14.92
C LYS A 47 0.38 -12.55 15.98
N ASN A 48 0.92 -12.83 17.17
CA ASN A 48 1.11 -11.85 18.22
C ASN A 48 2.52 -11.28 18.06
N CYS A 49 2.64 -10.25 17.23
CA CYS A 49 3.94 -9.77 16.76
C CYS A 49 4.79 -9.21 17.91
N VAL A 50 5.91 -9.87 18.15
CA VAL A 50 7.02 -9.35 18.96
C VAL A 50 8.31 -9.25 18.14
N ARG A 51 8.36 -9.95 17.00
CA ARG A 51 9.47 -9.89 16.03
C ARG A 51 8.93 -9.62 14.63
N PHE A 52 9.66 -8.80 13.90
CA PHE A 52 9.36 -8.46 12.52
C PHE A 52 10.63 -8.28 11.72
N ILE A 53 10.55 -8.52 10.41
CA ILE A 53 11.56 -8.09 9.45
C ILE A 53 11.08 -6.75 8.87
N ASP A 54 11.98 -5.76 8.86
CA ASP A 54 11.69 -4.42 8.36
C ASP A 54 12.56 -4.12 7.13
N ASN A 55 11.91 -3.74 6.03
CA ASN A 55 12.58 -3.14 4.89
C ASN A 55 12.68 -1.64 5.11
N PHE A 56 13.75 -1.19 5.77
CA PHE A 56 13.87 0.21 6.20
C PHE A 56 13.89 1.20 5.02
N SER A 57 13.02 2.21 5.10
CA SER A 57 13.01 3.37 4.20
C SER A 57 12.29 4.54 4.86
N MET A 58 12.93 5.71 4.90
CA MET A 58 12.33 6.97 5.39
C MET A 58 11.31 7.56 4.43
N GLY A 59 11.18 7.01 3.21
CA GLY A 59 10.24 7.49 2.20
C GLY A 59 10.58 8.84 1.56
N THR A 60 11.71 9.47 1.94
CA THR A 60 12.10 10.81 1.46
C THR A 60 12.22 10.90 -0.06
N ARG A 61 12.75 9.86 -0.72
CA ARG A 61 12.82 9.83 -2.19
C ARG A 61 11.43 9.84 -2.83
N GLY A 62 10.51 9.02 -2.34
CA GLY A 62 9.16 8.95 -2.89
C GLY A 62 8.38 10.25 -2.63
N ALA A 63 8.60 10.89 -1.48
CA ALA A 63 8.01 12.21 -1.19
C ALA A 63 8.55 13.28 -2.14
N ALA A 64 9.88 13.39 -2.28
CA ALA A 64 10.49 14.35 -3.22
C ALA A 64 10.14 14.07 -4.69
N SER A 65 9.86 12.82 -5.07
CA SER A 65 9.37 12.49 -6.43
C SER A 65 7.89 12.80 -6.65
N ALA A 66 7.12 13.05 -5.59
CA ALA A 66 5.70 13.39 -5.67
C ALA A 66 5.44 14.91 -5.59
N GLU A 67 6.44 15.70 -5.15
CA GLU A 67 6.47 17.16 -5.24
C GLU A 67 6.52 17.64 -6.70
#